data_AF-A0A090X080-F1
#
_entry.id   AF-A0A090X080-F1
#
_cell.length_a   1.000
_cell.length_b   1.000
_cell.length_c   1.000
_cell.angle_alpha   90.00
_cell.angle_beta   90.00
_cell.angle_gamma   90.00
#
_symmetry.space_group_name_H-M   'P 1'
#
loop_
_entity.id
_entity.type
_entity.pdbx_description
1 polymer ?
#
loop_
_entity_poly.entity_id
_entity_poly.type
_entity_poly.pdbx_seq_one_letter_code
_entity_poly.pdbx_strand_id
1 'polypeptide(L)'
;MKHTIISLRLKLMTFFTVLLTVFCINAQTIKKESVLFNNSISEDATFTVVSRILLAKEKPISEIKFKKGIYHFYPDKGYESFQYISNHGDLMVNTPFPIEGFKNLTIDGQGSTFVFHGVMIPFLIEKSENIIVKNITIDWSQAFHSEGGLIVANDQKNETFDMQISDEYPYEIRNGQLYFVKEYYEHNMGQTILYDPERSAIAFNTETYTSITTKGKSGVANNIENITYKYIHDQRAPEYKNIGSESRIRVEQLKSGLVRVHGHKKKMPPVGMVLVMKGEQGFNRVSPAFKVSHTNGFNGTNINIHHAGGMGIIAENSSDLILDNFNITPPSNGRMVSTTADATHFVGVSRESST
;
A
#
# COMPACT_ATOMS: atom_id res chain seq x y z
N MET A 1 -26.30 89.59 35.36
CA MET A 1 -27.50 89.82 36.19
C MET A 1 -28.58 88.84 35.70
N LYS A 2 -29.10 87.99 36.59
CA LYS A 2 -30.12 86.93 36.41
C LYS A 2 -29.70 85.70 35.58
N HIS A 3 -29.31 84.58 36.21
CA HIS A 3 -30.07 83.52 36.91
C HIS A 3 -30.69 82.49 35.94
N THR A 4 -30.17 81.26 35.79
CA THR A 4 -30.18 80.02 36.65
C THR A 4 -31.20 79.01 36.10
N ILE A 5 -30.88 77.70 36.25
CA ILE A 5 -31.75 76.49 36.27
C ILE A 5 -31.72 75.63 34.99
N ILE A 6 -31.48 74.29 34.94
CA ILE A 6 -31.20 73.14 35.85
C ILE A 6 -30.83 71.97 34.88
N SER A 7 -29.65 71.32 34.93
CA SER A 7 -29.27 70.09 35.68
C SER A 7 -29.48 68.73 34.96
N LEU A 8 -28.69 67.72 35.41
CA LEU A 8 -28.80 66.24 35.26
C LEU A 8 -28.20 65.63 33.97
N ARG A 9 -27.23 64.69 33.98
CA ARG A 9 -26.71 63.76 35.00
C ARG A 9 -25.24 63.42 34.75
N LEU A 10 -24.41 63.70 35.75
CA LEU A 10 -23.14 63.03 36.04
C LEU A 10 -23.38 62.25 37.34
N LYS A 11 -23.49 60.91 37.28
CA LYS A 11 -23.31 59.95 38.39
C LYS A 11 -23.72 58.53 37.99
N LEU A 12 -22.71 57.68 37.78
CA LEU A 12 -22.57 56.22 38.02
C LEU A 12 -21.22 55.90 37.34
N MET A 13 -20.06 55.72 37.96
CA MET A 13 -19.69 55.09 39.23
C MET A 13 -20.35 53.73 39.42
N THR A 14 -19.84 52.70 38.74
CA THR A 14 -19.34 51.46 39.36
C THR A 14 -18.81 50.48 38.32
N PHE A 15 -17.61 49.98 38.57
CA PHE A 15 -17.16 48.62 38.21
C PHE A 15 -17.36 48.19 36.75
N PHE A 16 -16.38 48.46 35.89
CA PHE A 16 -15.99 47.49 34.85
C PHE A 16 -14.56 47.82 34.38
N THR A 17 -13.64 47.97 35.33
CA THR A 17 -12.23 47.61 35.09
C THR A 17 -12.23 46.10 34.90
N VAL A 18 -12.57 45.66 33.69
CA VAL A 18 -12.22 44.31 33.26
C VAL A 18 -10.72 44.32 33.23
N LEU A 19 -10.20 43.76 34.30
CA LEU A 19 -8.92 43.10 34.38
C LEU A 19 -8.78 42.25 33.12
N LEU A 20 -8.26 42.84 32.03
CA LEU A 20 -7.57 42.10 30.99
C LEU A 20 -6.26 41.62 31.64
N THR A 21 -6.40 40.68 32.58
CA THR A 21 -5.38 39.69 32.82
C THR A 21 -5.25 38.97 31.49
N VAL A 22 -4.28 39.44 30.71
CA VAL A 22 -3.56 38.64 29.74
C VAL A 22 -3.12 37.39 30.50
N PHE A 23 -3.98 36.38 30.53
CA PHE A 23 -3.54 35.01 30.70
C PHE A 23 -2.74 34.72 29.43
N CYS A 24 -1.48 35.16 29.42
CA CYS A 24 -0.45 34.46 28.70
C CYS A 24 -0.48 33.06 29.30
N ILE A 25 -1.30 32.19 28.73
CA ILE A 25 -1.06 30.76 28.79
C ILE A 25 0.33 30.65 28.17
N ASN A 26 1.35 30.58 29.02
CA ASN A 26 2.63 30.06 28.63
C ASN A 26 2.31 28.66 28.13
N ALA A 27 2.12 28.53 26.81
CA ALA A 27 2.18 27.25 26.15
C ALA A 27 3.60 26.77 26.42
N GLN A 28 3.76 26.03 27.50
CA GLN A 28 5.02 25.41 27.86
C GLN A 28 5.36 24.54 26.66
N THR A 29 6.36 24.94 25.88
CA THR A 29 6.76 24.22 24.67
C THR A 29 7.13 22.82 25.10
N ILE A 30 6.22 21.86 24.88
CA ILE A 30 6.45 20.48 25.29
C ILE A 30 7.66 20.01 24.49
N LYS A 31 8.74 19.68 25.20
CA LYS A 31 9.98 19.23 24.58
C LYS A 31 9.69 17.95 23.81
N LYS A 32 9.87 18.00 22.48
CA LYS A 32 9.75 16.81 21.64
C LYS A 32 10.84 15.81 21.99
N GLU A 33 10.47 14.55 22.15
CA GLU A 33 11.43 13.49 22.47
C GLU A 33 12.00 12.82 21.21
N SER A 34 13.17 12.23 21.39
CA SER A 34 13.77 11.27 20.47
C SER A 34 13.57 9.87 21.05
N VAL A 35 12.81 9.04 20.34
CA VAL A 35 12.49 7.67 20.72
C VAL A 35 13.53 6.73 20.12
N LEU A 36 14.08 5.81 20.91
CA LEU A 36 14.92 4.73 20.43
C LEU A 36 14.26 3.37 20.71
N PHE A 37 13.86 2.68 19.66
CA PHE A 37 13.50 1.27 19.73
C PHE A 37 14.75 0.40 19.65
N ASN A 38 14.84 -0.57 20.55
CA ASN A 38 15.93 -1.54 20.58
C ASN A 38 15.43 -2.90 20.09
N ASN A 39 16.36 -3.85 19.88
CA ASN A 39 16.05 -5.16 19.32
C ASN A 39 15.15 -6.06 20.20
N SER A 40 14.76 -5.66 21.42
CA SER A 40 13.80 -6.45 22.23
C SER A 40 12.41 -6.52 21.60
N ILE A 41 12.10 -5.64 20.65
CA ILE A 41 10.83 -5.65 19.90
C ILE A 41 10.98 -6.28 18.51
N SER A 42 12.10 -6.94 18.18
CA SER A 42 12.37 -7.44 16.82
C SER A 42 11.37 -8.46 16.31
N GLU A 43 10.88 -9.33 17.20
CA GLU A 43 9.98 -10.43 16.83
C GLU A 43 8.57 -9.95 16.45
N ASP A 44 8.07 -8.89 17.09
CA ASP A 44 6.82 -8.21 16.72
C ASP A 44 6.89 -6.77 17.23
N ALA A 45 7.28 -5.86 16.34
CA ALA A 45 7.44 -4.46 16.65
C ALA A 45 6.12 -3.68 16.56
N THR A 46 5.06 -4.26 15.98
CA THR A 46 3.85 -3.52 15.58
C THR A 46 3.24 -2.78 16.76
N PHE A 47 2.89 -3.49 17.84
CA PHE A 47 2.20 -2.88 18.98
C PHE A 47 3.02 -1.76 19.62
N THR A 48 4.32 -1.98 19.81
CA THR A 48 5.19 -1.03 20.49
C THR A 48 5.36 0.25 19.68
N VAL A 49 5.52 0.13 18.36
CA VAL A 49 5.66 1.28 17.45
C VAL A 49 4.34 2.04 17.36
N VAL A 50 3.22 1.36 17.10
CA VAL A 50 1.87 1.98 17.01
C VAL A 50 1.54 2.70 18.30
N SER A 51 1.66 2.03 19.44
CA SER A 51 1.32 2.60 20.75
C SER A 51 2.12 3.86 21.03
N ARG A 52 3.41 3.87 20.67
CA ARG A 52 4.23 5.07 20.84
C ARG A 52 3.80 6.18 19.89
N ILE A 53 3.55 5.90 18.62
CA ILE A 53 3.13 6.93 17.66
C ILE A 53 1.81 7.58 18.09
N LEU A 54 0.83 6.79 18.54
CA LEU A 54 -0.46 7.30 19.01
C LEU A 54 -0.32 8.18 20.26
N LEU A 55 0.60 7.84 21.17
CA LEU A 55 0.91 8.65 22.36
C LEU A 55 1.56 10.00 22.02
N ALA A 56 1.97 10.25 20.77
CA ALA A 56 2.63 11.49 20.38
C ALA A 56 1.78 12.76 20.59
N LYS A 57 0.45 12.63 20.68
CA LYS A 57 -0.45 13.75 21.01
C LYS A 57 -0.21 14.28 22.43
N GLU A 58 0.11 13.39 23.37
CA GLU A 58 0.38 13.72 24.77
C GLU A 58 1.87 13.91 25.04
N LYS A 59 2.70 13.10 24.36
CA LYS A 59 4.16 13.12 24.46
C LYS A 59 4.77 13.31 23.06
N PRO A 60 4.89 14.56 22.58
CA PRO A 60 5.38 14.87 21.25
C PRO A 60 6.73 14.23 20.93
N ILE A 61 6.87 13.75 19.70
CA ILE A 61 8.12 13.18 19.16
C ILE A 61 8.64 14.07 18.04
N SER A 62 9.97 14.17 17.96
CA SER A 62 10.67 14.76 16.81
C SER A 62 11.46 13.71 16.04
N GLU A 63 11.77 12.59 16.69
CA GLU A 63 12.61 11.55 16.10
C GLU A 63 12.21 10.16 16.60
N ILE A 64 12.17 9.19 15.69
CA ILE A 64 12.07 7.76 15.97
C ILE A 64 13.30 7.09 15.38
N LYS A 65 14.05 6.38 16.21
CA LYS A 65 15.23 5.60 15.82
C LYS A 65 15.01 4.13 16.08
N PHE A 66 15.50 3.30 15.18
CA PHE A 66 15.62 1.86 15.40
C PHE A 66 17.10 1.51 15.49
N LYS A 67 17.50 0.87 16.59
CA LYS A 67 18.82 0.25 16.65
C LYS A 67 18.92 -0.76 15.52
N LYS A 68 20.01 -0.75 14.76
CA LYS A 68 20.21 -1.63 13.60
C LYS A 68 19.79 -3.08 13.90
N GLY A 69 18.89 -3.61 13.10
CA GLY A 69 18.35 -4.95 13.27
C GLY A 69 17.35 -5.34 12.19
N ILE A 70 16.74 -6.51 12.36
CA ILE A 70 15.59 -6.94 11.57
C ILE A 70 14.38 -6.85 12.51
N TYR A 71 13.31 -6.19 12.06
CA TYR A 71 12.09 -6.01 12.83
C TYR A 71 10.91 -6.54 12.03
N HIS A 72 10.14 -7.42 12.65
CA HIS A 72 8.94 -7.99 12.08
C HIS A 72 7.70 -7.20 12.49
N PHE A 73 6.77 -7.05 11.55
CA PHE A 73 5.51 -6.35 11.75
C PHE A 73 4.34 -7.22 11.28
N TYR A 74 3.36 -7.41 12.15
CA TYR A 74 2.15 -8.19 11.91
C TYR A 74 0.89 -7.30 11.91
N PRO A 75 -0.15 -7.66 11.14
CA PRO A 75 -1.36 -6.86 11.00
C PRO A 75 -2.21 -6.85 12.28
N ASP A 76 -2.15 -7.91 13.09
CA ASP A 76 -3.01 -8.16 14.27
C ASP A 76 -3.00 -7.05 15.33
N LYS A 77 -1.93 -6.27 15.41
CA LYS A 77 -1.77 -5.15 16.35
C LYS A 77 -1.52 -3.82 15.64
N GLY A 78 -1.76 -3.78 14.33
CA GLY A 78 -1.61 -2.59 13.51
C GLY A 78 -2.67 -1.55 13.83
N TYR A 79 -2.38 -0.31 13.48
CA TYR A 79 -3.42 0.71 13.44
C TYR A 79 -4.29 0.47 12.20
N GLU A 80 -5.55 0.12 12.42
CA GLU A 80 -6.51 -0.15 11.37
C GLU A 80 -7.20 1.15 10.91
N SER A 81 -7.25 1.39 9.60
CA SER A 81 -8.04 2.48 9.02
C SER A 81 -8.48 2.18 7.60
N PHE A 82 -9.65 2.70 7.20
CA PHE A 82 -10.12 2.60 5.82
C PHE A 82 -9.43 3.67 4.98
N GLN A 83 -8.80 3.25 3.89
CA GLN A 83 -7.99 4.13 3.06
C GLN A 83 -8.49 4.13 1.62
N TYR A 84 -8.73 5.35 1.11
CA TYR A 84 -8.85 5.61 -0.32
C TYR A 84 -7.45 5.84 -0.87
N ILE A 85 -7.09 5.09 -1.90
CA ILE A 85 -5.74 5.12 -2.45
C ILE A 85 -5.82 5.13 -3.97
N SER A 86 -5.45 6.26 -4.59
CA SER A 86 -5.45 6.38 -6.05
C SER A 86 -4.64 5.26 -6.69
N ASN A 87 -5.20 4.67 -7.75
CA ASN A 87 -4.59 3.61 -8.55
C ASN A 87 -4.29 2.30 -7.79
N HIS A 88 -4.85 2.14 -6.58
CA HIS A 88 -4.86 0.95 -5.75
C HIS A 88 -6.30 0.50 -5.46
N GLY A 89 -6.47 -0.62 -4.76
CA GLY A 89 -7.76 -0.94 -4.16
C GLY A 89 -8.04 -0.04 -2.96
N ASP A 90 -9.28 0.39 -2.80
CA ASP A 90 -9.75 0.98 -1.54
C ASP A 90 -10.06 -0.16 -0.57
N LEU A 91 -9.45 -0.14 0.60
CA LEU A 91 -9.60 -1.21 1.57
C LEU A 91 -9.33 -0.75 3.01
N MET A 92 -9.74 -1.59 3.95
CA MET A 92 -9.26 -1.51 5.33
C MET A 92 -7.80 -1.96 5.36
N VAL A 93 -6.91 -1.14 5.92
CA VAL A 93 -5.48 -1.43 6.00
C VAL A 93 -4.99 -1.38 7.44
N ASN A 94 -3.96 -2.15 7.72
CA ASN A 94 -3.21 -2.09 8.97
C ASN A 94 -1.84 -1.45 8.73
N THR A 95 -1.43 -0.54 9.61
CA THR A 95 -0.10 0.09 9.54
C THR A 95 0.59 0.09 10.91
N PRO A 96 1.91 -0.16 10.97
CA PRO A 96 2.68 0.09 12.17
C PRO A 96 3.11 1.56 12.31
N PHE A 97 3.06 2.35 11.22
CA PHE A 97 3.47 3.76 11.21
C PHE A 97 2.33 4.68 10.74
N PRO A 98 1.29 4.92 11.59
CA PRO A 98 0.23 5.88 11.32
C PRO A 98 0.71 7.32 11.57
N ILE A 99 1.44 7.89 10.62
CA ILE A 99 2.00 9.25 10.70
C ILE A 99 0.97 10.26 10.22
N GLU A 100 -0.03 10.57 11.04
CA GLU A 100 -1.06 11.57 10.74
C GLU A 100 -0.84 12.87 11.54
N GLY A 101 -0.80 14.02 10.86
CA GLY A 101 -0.73 15.33 11.51
C GLY A 101 0.63 15.69 12.12
N PHE A 102 1.69 14.97 11.76
CA PHE A 102 3.03 15.22 12.30
C PHE A 102 3.70 16.42 11.64
N LYS A 103 4.53 17.14 12.42
CA LYS A 103 5.38 18.22 11.91
C LYS A 103 6.82 18.04 12.36
N ASN A 104 7.76 18.06 11.43
CA ASN A 104 9.20 17.92 11.68
C ASN A 104 9.54 16.60 12.41
N LEU A 105 9.19 15.47 11.79
CA LEU A 105 9.45 14.12 12.31
C LEU A 105 10.51 13.42 11.45
N THR A 106 11.54 12.86 12.08
CA THR A 106 12.50 11.96 11.43
C THR A 106 12.33 10.53 11.92
N ILE A 107 12.21 9.59 10.99
CA ILE A 107 12.26 8.14 11.25
C ILE A 107 13.56 7.60 10.65
N ASP A 108 14.47 7.15 11.50
CA ASP A 108 15.79 6.65 11.12
C ASP A 108 15.94 5.17 11.50
N GLY A 109 15.99 4.31 10.49
CA GLY A 109 16.18 2.87 10.68
C GLY A 109 17.61 2.48 11.05
N GLN A 110 18.58 3.39 10.91
CA GLN A 110 20.00 3.11 11.14
C GLN A 110 20.54 1.87 10.38
N GLY A 111 19.98 1.61 9.18
CA GLY A 111 20.30 0.44 8.35
C GLY A 111 19.54 -0.83 8.74
N SER A 112 18.40 -0.70 9.41
CA SER A 112 17.52 -1.82 9.76
C SER A 112 16.72 -2.33 8.57
N THR A 113 16.30 -3.59 8.66
CA THR A 113 15.34 -4.21 7.73
C THR A 113 14.01 -4.37 8.43
N PHE A 114 12.93 -3.89 7.81
CA PHE A 114 11.56 -4.04 8.27
C PHE A 114 10.87 -5.09 7.40
N VAL A 115 10.48 -6.19 8.03
CA VAL A 115 9.83 -7.34 7.38
C VAL A 115 8.35 -7.33 7.76
N PHE A 116 7.49 -7.18 6.78
CA PHE A 116 6.04 -7.13 6.97
C PHE A 116 5.42 -8.49 6.68
N HIS A 117 4.42 -8.86 7.47
CA HIS A 117 3.63 -10.07 7.29
C HIS A 117 2.21 -9.70 6.85
N GLY A 118 1.68 -10.42 5.87
CA GLY A 118 0.34 -10.17 5.35
C GLY A 118 0.14 -8.80 4.69
N VAL A 119 -1.13 -8.39 4.58
CA VAL A 119 -1.53 -7.12 3.97
C VAL A 119 -1.37 -5.98 4.98
N MET A 120 -0.29 -5.22 4.86
CA MET A 120 -0.02 -4.03 5.69
C MET A 120 0.49 -2.88 4.83
N ILE A 121 0.20 -1.62 5.21
CA ILE A 121 0.89 -0.47 4.63
C ILE A 121 1.98 -0.05 5.63
N PRO A 122 3.28 -0.22 5.32
CA PRO A 122 4.36 0.15 6.21
C PRO A 122 4.26 1.60 6.67
N PHE A 123 4.28 2.57 5.76
CA PHE A 123 4.24 3.99 6.10
C PHE A 123 2.97 4.63 5.55
N LEU A 124 2.07 4.99 6.47
CA LEU A 124 0.88 5.79 6.18
C LEU A 124 1.13 7.21 6.67
N ILE A 125 1.50 8.12 5.77
CA ILE A 125 1.87 9.50 6.08
C ILE A 125 0.80 10.43 5.54
N GLU A 126 0.05 11.08 6.44
CA GLU A 126 -1.12 11.86 6.09
C GLU A 126 -1.13 13.22 6.80
N LYS A 127 -1.58 14.27 6.10
CA LYS A 127 -1.79 15.62 6.68
C LYS A 127 -0.58 16.14 7.47
N SER A 128 0.62 15.82 6.99
CA SER A 128 1.86 16.03 7.74
C SER A 128 2.77 17.06 7.06
N GLU A 129 3.79 17.53 7.78
CA GLU A 129 4.72 18.55 7.30
C GLU A 129 6.18 18.20 7.66
N ASN A 130 7.09 18.27 6.69
CA ASN A 130 8.51 17.99 6.88
C ASN A 130 8.77 16.63 7.56
N ILE A 131 8.44 15.55 6.85
CA ILE A 131 8.63 14.18 7.30
C ILE A 131 9.85 13.57 6.60
N ILE A 132 10.77 13.01 7.39
CA ILE A 132 11.97 12.36 6.87
C ILE A 132 11.94 10.89 7.26
N VAL A 133 12.10 10.00 6.29
CA VAL A 133 12.33 8.57 6.51
C VAL A 133 13.66 8.20 5.90
N LYS A 134 14.55 7.54 6.67
CA LYS A 134 15.88 7.21 6.17
C LYS A 134 16.49 5.93 6.72
N ASN A 135 17.43 5.39 5.96
CA ASN A 135 18.28 4.25 6.33
C ASN A 135 17.46 2.98 6.68
N ILE A 136 16.52 2.61 5.81
CA ILE A 136 15.69 1.41 6.00
C ILE A 136 15.70 0.53 4.75
N THR A 137 15.54 -0.77 4.99
CA THR A 137 15.15 -1.73 3.96
C THR A 137 13.76 -2.26 4.30
N ILE A 138 12.87 -2.37 3.32
CA ILE A 138 11.49 -2.86 3.47
C ILE A 138 11.34 -4.12 2.63
N ASP A 139 10.84 -5.20 3.22
CA ASP A 139 10.45 -6.41 2.49
C ASP A 139 9.22 -7.05 3.15
N TRP A 140 8.64 -8.03 2.47
CA TRP A 140 7.59 -8.89 3.01
C TRP A 140 8.12 -10.30 3.24
N SER A 141 7.63 -10.95 4.31
CA SER A 141 7.97 -12.34 4.60
C SER A 141 7.58 -13.27 3.46
N GLN A 142 6.44 -12.99 2.82
CA GLN A 142 5.98 -13.64 1.60
C GLN A 142 5.62 -12.57 0.56
N ALA A 143 6.12 -12.72 -0.67
CA ALA A 143 5.75 -11.82 -1.75
C ALA A 143 4.25 -11.94 -2.08
N PHE A 144 3.62 -10.87 -2.55
CA PHE A 144 2.22 -10.88 -2.99
C PHE A 144 2.02 -11.61 -4.32
N HIS A 145 3.03 -11.63 -5.19
CA HIS A 145 3.02 -12.44 -6.42
C HIS A 145 3.64 -13.82 -6.18
N SER A 146 3.36 -14.76 -7.08
CA SER A 146 3.94 -16.11 -7.09
C SER A 146 4.78 -16.32 -8.34
N GLU A 147 6.05 -16.69 -8.14
CA GLU A 147 7.04 -16.87 -9.22
C GLU A 147 7.25 -18.34 -9.60
N GLY A 148 6.57 -19.28 -8.93
CA GLY A 148 6.85 -20.71 -9.10
C GLY A 148 6.35 -21.35 -10.39
N GLY A 149 5.87 -20.60 -11.38
CA GLY A 149 5.16 -21.13 -12.55
C GLY A 149 6.03 -21.53 -13.74
N LEU A 150 6.88 -22.56 -13.62
CA LEU A 150 7.73 -23.01 -14.74
C LEU A 150 6.89 -23.66 -15.84
N ILE A 151 6.97 -23.15 -17.07
CA ILE A 151 6.27 -23.71 -18.22
C ILE A 151 7.03 -24.93 -18.73
N VAL A 152 6.39 -26.10 -18.70
CA VAL A 152 7.02 -27.39 -19.07
C VAL A 152 6.48 -28.00 -20.34
N ALA A 153 5.27 -27.62 -20.77
CA ALA A 153 4.70 -27.99 -22.05
C ALA A 153 3.71 -26.94 -22.53
N ASN A 154 3.47 -26.87 -23.84
CA ASN A 154 2.37 -26.09 -24.41
C ASN A 154 1.79 -26.75 -25.65
N ASP A 155 0.53 -26.42 -25.96
CA ASP A 155 -0.20 -26.88 -27.13
C ASP A 155 -1.09 -25.74 -27.64
N GLN A 156 -0.62 -25.11 -28.72
CA GLN A 156 -1.33 -24.00 -29.35
C GLN A 156 -2.66 -24.41 -29.99
N LYS A 157 -2.79 -25.66 -30.46
CA LYS A 157 -4.01 -26.14 -31.12
C LYS A 157 -5.14 -26.32 -30.13
N ASN A 158 -4.82 -26.82 -28.94
CA ASN A 158 -5.79 -27.07 -27.87
C ASN A 158 -5.88 -25.91 -26.86
N GLU A 159 -5.20 -24.79 -27.10
CA GLU A 159 -5.16 -23.61 -26.21
C GLU A 159 -4.76 -23.96 -24.77
N THR A 160 -3.75 -24.83 -24.61
CA THR A 160 -3.30 -25.32 -23.29
C THR A 160 -1.81 -25.17 -23.06
N PHE A 161 -1.42 -25.05 -21.79
CA PHE A 161 -0.03 -25.19 -21.36
C PHE A 161 0.05 -25.81 -19.96
N ASP A 162 1.16 -26.49 -19.71
CA ASP A 162 1.43 -27.14 -18.43
C ASP A 162 2.48 -26.35 -17.66
N MET A 163 2.21 -26.16 -16.37
CA MET A 163 3.02 -25.39 -15.45
C MET A 163 3.39 -26.26 -14.25
N GLN A 164 4.69 -26.40 -13.99
CA GLN A 164 5.21 -26.96 -12.77
C GLN A 164 5.30 -25.86 -11.72
N ILE A 165 4.48 -25.97 -10.68
CA ILE A 165 4.47 -25.08 -9.51
C ILE A 165 5.48 -25.63 -8.49
N SER A 166 6.36 -24.74 -7.98
CA SER A 166 7.29 -25.03 -6.89
C SER A 166 6.57 -25.18 -5.54
N ASP A 167 7.08 -26.05 -4.65
CA ASP A 167 6.53 -26.29 -3.31
C ASP A 167 6.55 -25.04 -2.40
N GLU A 168 7.35 -24.02 -2.75
CA GLU A 168 7.34 -22.70 -2.11
C GLU A 168 6.00 -21.96 -2.25
N TYR A 169 5.19 -22.31 -3.27
CA TYR A 169 3.94 -21.63 -3.60
C TYR A 169 2.74 -22.57 -3.41
N PRO A 170 2.27 -22.78 -2.17
CA PRO A 170 1.11 -23.62 -1.91
C PRO A 170 -0.13 -23.04 -2.59
N TYR A 171 -0.97 -23.94 -3.10
CA TYR A 171 -2.12 -23.57 -3.90
C TYR A 171 -3.31 -24.51 -3.70
N GLU A 172 -4.49 -24.00 -4.06
CA GLU A 172 -5.72 -24.75 -4.19
C GLU A 172 -6.29 -24.57 -5.61
N ILE A 173 -6.95 -25.61 -6.11
CA ILE A 173 -7.77 -25.51 -7.32
C ILE A 173 -9.24 -25.55 -6.91
N ARG A 174 -9.91 -24.40 -6.96
CA ARG A 174 -11.31 -24.24 -6.57
C ARG A 174 -12.15 -24.01 -7.81
N ASN A 175 -13.10 -24.90 -8.11
CA ASN A 175 -13.95 -24.80 -9.30
C ASN A 175 -13.15 -24.59 -10.61
N GLY A 176 -12.03 -25.30 -10.73
CA GLY A 176 -11.13 -25.19 -11.88
C GLY A 176 -10.36 -23.86 -11.96
N GLN A 177 -10.26 -23.09 -10.88
CA GLN A 177 -9.44 -21.88 -10.81
C GLN A 177 -8.28 -22.08 -9.84
N LEU A 178 -7.10 -21.59 -10.20
CA LEU A 178 -5.90 -21.67 -9.37
C LEU A 178 -5.83 -20.49 -8.40
N TYR A 179 -5.68 -20.79 -7.11
CA TYR A 179 -5.47 -19.83 -6.04
C TYR A 179 -4.21 -20.19 -5.27
N PHE A 180 -3.26 -19.26 -5.17
CA PHE A 180 -2.12 -19.36 -4.27
C PHE A 180 -2.55 -18.92 -2.88
N VAL A 181 -2.23 -19.73 -1.87
CA VAL A 181 -2.61 -19.50 -0.47
C VAL A 181 -1.36 -19.03 0.27
N LYS A 182 -1.43 -17.91 0.98
CA LYS A 182 -0.34 -17.32 1.74
C LYS A 182 -0.83 -16.94 3.12
N GLU A 183 0.11 -16.61 3.99
CA GLU A 183 -0.24 -16.07 5.31
C GLU A 183 -0.98 -14.73 5.13
N TYR A 184 -2.21 -14.65 5.66
CA TYR A 184 -3.12 -13.49 5.57
C TYR A 184 -3.56 -13.05 4.17
N TYR A 185 -3.26 -13.80 3.12
CA TYR A 185 -3.54 -13.39 1.75
C TYR A 185 -3.72 -14.59 0.82
N GLU A 186 -4.56 -14.44 -0.19
CA GLU A 186 -4.59 -15.36 -1.33
C GLU A 186 -4.71 -14.58 -2.62
N HIS A 187 -4.21 -15.15 -3.71
CA HIS A 187 -4.37 -14.54 -5.03
C HIS A 187 -4.52 -15.59 -6.12
N ASN A 188 -5.22 -15.23 -7.18
CA ASN A 188 -5.30 -16.07 -8.37
C ASN A 188 -4.17 -15.73 -9.37
N MET A 189 -4.24 -16.30 -10.58
CA MET A 189 -3.26 -15.99 -11.63
C MET A 189 -3.28 -14.51 -12.06
N GLY A 190 -4.48 -14.00 -12.38
CA GLY A 190 -4.74 -12.62 -12.77
C GLY A 190 -3.73 -12.03 -13.74
N GLN A 191 -3.19 -10.85 -13.40
CA GLN A 191 -2.12 -10.22 -14.16
C GLN A 191 -0.83 -11.04 -14.05
N THR A 192 -0.18 -11.26 -15.19
CA THR A 192 0.98 -12.14 -15.30
C THR A 192 2.12 -11.50 -16.06
N ILE A 193 3.35 -11.88 -15.71
CA ILE A 193 4.59 -11.48 -16.39
C ILE A 193 5.30 -12.77 -16.78
N LEU A 194 5.78 -12.85 -18.02
CA LEU A 194 6.63 -13.96 -18.44
C LEU A 194 8.08 -13.56 -18.19
N TYR A 195 8.83 -14.45 -17.55
CA TYR A 195 10.21 -14.23 -17.17
C TYR A 195 11.11 -15.28 -17.79
N ASP A 196 12.30 -14.84 -18.17
CA ASP A 196 13.38 -15.64 -18.74
C ASP A 196 14.41 -15.95 -17.64
N PRO A 197 14.39 -17.17 -17.07
CA PRO A 197 15.26 -17.51 -15.96
C PRO A 197 16.75 -17.53 -16.35
N GLU A 198 17.08 -17.80 -17.61
CA GLU A 198 18.47 -17.80 -18.08
C GLU A 198 19.05 -16.38 -18.11
N ARG A 199 18.25 -15.40 -18.51
CA ARG A 199 18.65 -13.99 -18.55
C ARG A 199 18.50 -13.26 -17.22
N SER A 200 17.79 -13.86 -16.27
CA SER A 200 17.34 -13.17 -15.06
C SER A 200 16.62 -11.86 -15.38
N ALA A 201 15.71 -11.88 -16.38
CA ALA A 201 14.97 -10.70 -16.81
C ALA A 201 13.55 -11.04 -17.33
N ILE A 202 12.70 -10.01 -17.42
CA ILE A 202 11.41 -10.13 -18.11
C ILE A 202 11.65 -10.64 -19.54
N ALA A 203 10.88 -11.65 -19.96
CA ALA A 203 11.01 -12.22 -21.28
C ALA A 203 10.73 -11.16 -22.35
N PHE A 204 11.55 -11.16 -23.41
CA PHE A 204 11.35 -10.28 -24.55
C PHE A 204 9.93 -10.46 -25.11
N ASN A 205 9.23 -9.34 -25.33
CA ASN A 205 7.87 -9.31 -25.85
C ASN A 205 6.86 -10.12 -25.00
N THR A 206 6.99 -10.04 -23.66
CA THR A 206 6.08 -10.71 -22.71
C THR A 206 4.60 -10.49 -23.02
N GLU A 207 4.19 -9.31 -23.50
CA GLU A 207 2.79 -8.96 -23.77
C GLU A 207 2.12 -9.81 -24.86
N THR A 208 2.92 -10.46 -25.71
CA THR A 208 2.43 -11.43 -26.69
C THR A 208 1.90 -12.70 -26.02
N TYR A 209 2.41 -13.03 -24.84
CA TYR A 209 2.04 -14.20 -24.04
C TYR A 209 1.15 -13.84 -22.85
N THR A 210 1.31 -12.64 -22.29
CA THR A 210 0.65 -12.21 -21.05
C THR A 210 -0.15 -10.92 -21.22
N SER A 211 -1.10 -10.56 -20.35
CA SER A 211 -1.62 -11.36 -19.26
C SER A 211 -2.52 -12.51 -19.74
N ILE A 212 -2.53 -13.60 -18.98
CA ILE A 212 -3.52 -14.67 -19.09
C ILE A 212 -4.92 -14.05 -18.94
N THR A 213 -5.78 -14.22 -19.94
CA THR A 213 -7.11 -13.60 -19.97
C THR A 213 -8.09 -14.34 -19.06
N THR A 214 -8.13 -13.97 -17.78
CA THR A 214 -8.86 -14.72 -16.75
C THR A 214 -10.39 -14.74 -16.93
N LYS A 215 -10.94 -13.75 -17.64
CA LYS A 215 -12.39 -13.54 -17.78
C LYS A 215 -12.91 -13.64 -19.21
N GLY A 216 -14.14 -14.10 -19.34
CA GLY A 216 -14.96 -14.13 -20.56
C GLY A 216 -16.29 -13.42 -20.35
N LYS A 217 -17.06 -13.24 -21.43
CA LYS A 217 -18.44 -12.78 -21.35
C LYS A 217 -19.32 -13.94 -20.93
N SER A 218 -20.21 -13.74 -19.96
CA SER A 218 -21.19 -14.76 -19.53
C SER A 218 -21.98 -15.27 -20.72
N GLY A 219 -22.09 -16.60 -20.85
CA GLY A 219 -22.86 -17.25 -21.91
C GLY A 219 -24.37 -17.13 -21.77
N VAL A 220 -24.87 -16.87 -20.55
CA VAL A 220 -26.31 -16.77 -20.25
C VAL A 220 -26.58 -15.49 -19.46
N ALA A 221 -27.62 -14.76 -19.86
CA ALA A 221 -28.20 -13.63 -19.15
C ALA A 221 -29.72 -13.67 -19.37
N ASN A 222 -30.51 -13.34 -18.35
CA ASN A 222 -31.96 -13.34 -18.44
C ASN A 222 -32.52 -12.14 -17.66
N ASN A 223 -33.31 -11.29 -18.32
CA ASN A 223 -34.01 -10.15 -17.70
C ASN A 223 -33.10 -9.12 -16.98
N ILE A 224 -31.80 -9.05 -17.28
CA ILE A 224 -30.87 -8.09 -16.63
C ILE A 224 -31.20 -6.65 -17.07
N GLU A 225 -31.62 -6.50 -18.32
CA GLU A 225 -32.09 -5.26 -18.93
C GLU A 225 -33.35 -4.67 -18.28
N ASN A 226 -34.11 -5.48 -17.53
CA ASN A 226 -35.32 -5.02 -16.83
C ASN A 226 -35.01 -4.35 -15.48
N ILE A 227 -33.74 -4.37 -15.04
CA ILE A 227 -33.32 -3.72 -13.80
C ILE A 227 -33.40 -2.20 -13.99
N THR A 228 -34.30 -1.57 -13.24
CA THR A 228 -34.47 -0.12 -13.21
C THR A 228 -34.07 0.41 -11.84
N TYR A 229 -33.16 1.38 -11.84
CA TYR A 229 -32.73 2.04 -10.60
C TYR A 229 -33.56 3.30 -10.37
N LYS A 230 -34.01 3.50 -9.13
CA LYS A 230 -34.76 4.72 -8.73
C LYS A 230 -33.91 6.00 -8.84
N TYR A 231 -32.60 5.88 -8.65
CA TYR A 231 -31.63 6.96 -8.68
C TYR A 231 -30.52 6.66 -9.70
N ILE A 232 -29.65 7.64 -9.97
CA ILE A 232 -28.46 7.45 -10.81
C ILE A 232 -27.65 6.28 -10.24
N HIS A 233 -27.34 5.32 -11.09
CA HIS A 233 -26.58 4.12 -10.76
C HIS A 233 -25.20 4.20 -11.41
N ASP A 234 -24.14 4.07 -10.60
CA ASP A 234 -22.78 4.00 -11.12
C ASP A 234 -22.45 2.57 -11.53
N GLN A 235 -22.50 2.31 -12.82
CA GLN A 235 -22.16 1.01 -13.40
C GLN A 235 -20.67 0.66 -13.28
N ARG A 236 -19.82 1.62 -12.91
CA ARG A 236 -18.37 1.42 -12.73
C ARG A 236 -17.99 1.09 -11.30
N ALA A 237 -18.96 1.05 -10.38
CA ALA A 237 -18.67 0.73 -8.98
C ALA A 237 -18.04 -0.67 -8.85
N PRO A 238 -17.08 -0.88 -7.93
CA PRO A 238 -16.31 -2.12 -7.82
C PRO A 238 -17.17 -3.38 -7.66
N GLU A 239 -18.32 -3.28 -6.97
CA GLU A 239 -19.26 -4.38 -6.76
C GLU A 239 -19.90 -4.89 -8.06
N TYR A 240 -19.97 -4.07 -9.11
CA TYR A 240 -20.55 -4.42 -10.41
C TYR A 240 -19.51 -4.86 -11.43
N LYS A 241 -18.22 -4.82 -11.08
CA LYS A 241 -17.09 -5.12 -11.98
C LYS A 241 -17.21 -6.48 -12.69
N ASN A 242 -17.89 -7.44 -12.09
CA ASN A 242 -18.00 -8.80 -12.62
C ASN A 242 -19.37 -9.13 -13.26
N ILE A 243 -20.34 -8.20 -13.28
CA ILE A 243 -21.64 -8.45 -13.91
C ILE A 243 -21.43 -8.76 -15.40
N GLY A 244 -22.03 -9.85 -15.87
CA GLY A 244 -21.90 -10.29 -17.26
C GLY A 244 -20.55 -10.93 -17.61
N SER A 245 -19.72 -11.25 -16.60
CA SER A 245 -18.45 -11.95 -16.79
C SER A 245 -18.45 -13.34 -16.16
N GLU A 246 -17.70 -14.26 -16.77
CA GLU A 246 -17.44 -15.61 -16.25
C GLU A 246 -15.94 -15.91 -16.27
N SER A 247 -15.48 -16.89 -15.49
CA SER A 247 -14.10 -17.37 -15.58
C SER A 247 -13.87 -18.04 -16.93
N ARG A 248 -12.83 -17.61 -17.65
CA ARG A 248 -12.45 -18.17 -18.95
C ARG A 248 -11.47 -19.33 -18.83
N ILE A 249 -10.53 -19.19 -17.91
CA ILE A 249 -9.43 -20.14 -17.74
C ILE A 249 -9.96 -21.31 -16.93
N ARG A 250 -9.50 -22.52 -17.22
CA ARG A 250 -9.68 -23.67 -16.34
C ARG A 250 -8.33 -24.29 -16.04
N VAL A 251 -8.11 -24.63 -14.78
CA VAL A 251 -6.90 -25.27 -14.29
C VAL A 251 -7.28 -26.64 -13.75
N GLU A 252 -6.51 -27.66 -14.14
CA GLU A 252 -6.62 -29.02 -13.58
C GLU A 252 -5.24 -29.50 -13.12
N GLN A 253 -5.22 -30.29 -12.06
CA GLN A 253 -4.01 -30.91 -11.58
C GLN A 253 -3.77 -32.22 -12.36
N LEU A 254 -2.60 -32.34 -12.98
CA LEU A 254 -2.18 -33.58 -13.66
C LEU A 254 -1.49 -34.53 -12.67
N LYS A 255 -0.70 -33.98 -11.75
CA LYS A 255 -0.10 -34.62 -10.57
C LYS A 255 0.32 -33.54 -9.57
N SER A 256 0.80 -33.92 -8.39
CA SER A 256 1.28 -32.95 -7.40
C SER A 256 2.25 -31.92 -8.01
N GLY A 257 1.98 -30.63 -7.78
CA GLY A 257 2.76 -29.52 -8.34
C GLY A 257 2.58 -29.26 -9.84
N LEU A 258 2.16 -30.23 -10.66
CA LEU A 258 2.01 -30.06 -12.11
C LEU A 258 0.54 -29.80 -12.49
N VAL A 259 0.27 -28.62 -13.03
CA VAL A 259 -1.07 -28.20 -13.44
C VAL A 259 -1.14 -27.93 -14.94
N ARG A 260 -2.29 -28.19 -15.55
CA ARG A 260 -2.63 -27.77 -16.91
C ARG A 260 -3.58 -26.59 -16.89
N VAL A 261 -3.26 -25.57 -17.67
CA VAL A 261 -4.06 -24.36 -17.86
C VAL A 261 -4.71 -24.42 -19.23
N HIS A 262 -6.04 -24.25 -19.28
CA HIS A 262 -6.88 -24.31 -20.48
C HIS A 262 -7.47 -22.92 -20.81
N GLY A 263 -7.72 -22.65 -22.08
CA GLY A 263 -8.51 -21.50 -22.54
C GLY A 263 -7.72 -20.18 -22.64
N HIS A 264 -6.39 -20.26 -22.65
CA HIS A 264 -5.54 -19.11 -22.92
C HIS A 264 -5.50 -18.82 -24.43
N LYS A 265 -5.95 -17.63 -24.85
CA LYS A 265 -6.11 -17.31 -26.28
C LYS A 265 -4.95 -16.55 -26.91
N LYS A 266 -4.04 -16.01 -26.10
CA LYS A 266 -2.82 -15.39 -26.66
C LYS A 266 -1.86 -16.50 -27.11
N LYS A 267 -0.69 -16.10 -27.60
CA LYS A 267 0.36 -17.06 -27.95
C LYS A 267 0.75 -17.86 -26.72
N MET A 268 0.86 -19.17 -26.86
CA MET A 268 1.26 -20.02 -25.74
C MET A 268 2.62 -19.62 -25.17
N PRO A 269 2.78 -19.57 -23.84
CA PRO A 269 4.06 -19.24 -23.24
C PRO A 269 5.12 -20.30 -23.61
N PRO A 270 6.36 -19.92 -23.97
CA PRO A 270 7.41 -20.87 -24.33
C PRO A 270 7.80 -21.77 -23.15
N VAL A 271 8.15 -23.03 -23.46
CA VAL A 271 8.72 -23.96 -22.49
C VAL A 271 10.05 -23.43 -21.96
N GLY A 272 10.29 -23.62 -20.65
CA GLY A 272 11.48 -23.14 -19.95
C GLY A 272 11.34 -21.73 -19.36
N MET A 273 10.30 -21.00 -19.74
CA MET A 273 10.01 -19.68 -19.15
C MET A 273 9.26 -19.82 -17.83
N VAL A 274 9.35 -18.79 -17.00
CA VAL A 274 8.64 -18.73 -15.71
C VAL A 274 7.49 -17.73 -15.82
N LEU A 275 6.27 -18.18 -15.51
CA LEU A 275 5.10 -17.33 -15.45
C LEU A 275 4.95 -16.79 -14.02
N VAL A 276 5.18 -15.49 -13.84
CA VAL A 276 4.94 -14.79 -12.58
C VAL A 276 3.48 -14.35 -12.52
N MET A 277 2.78 -14.72 -11.45
CA MET A 277 1.34 -14.50 -11.26
C MET A 277 1.10 -13.53 -10.12
N LYS A 278 0.40 -12.43 -10.39
CA LYS A 278 0.27 -11.30 -9.46
C LYS A 278 -1.12 -11.16 -8.86
N GLY A 279 -2.11 -11.90 -9.36
CA GLY A 279 -3.51 -11.72 -8.99
C GLY A 279 -4.25 -10.67 -9.84
N GLU A 280 -5.57 -10.62 -9.67
CA GLU A 280 -6.45 -9.71 -10.41
C GLU A 280 -6.08 -8.23 -10.16
N GLN A 281 -6.26 -7.42 -11.19
CA GLN A 281 -6.08 -5.97 -11.08
C GLN A 281 -6.98 -5.40 -9.98
N GLY A 282 -6.38 -4.67 -9.04
CA GLY A 282 -7.02 -4.13 -7.83
C GLY A 282 -6.59 -4.93 -6.60
N PHE A 283 -6.90 -6.22 -6.56
CA PHE A 283 -6.49 -7.13 -5.46
C PHE A 283 -4.97 -7.38 -5.40
N ASN A 284 -4.26 -7.04 -6.48
CA ASN A 284 -2.80 -7.05 -6.56
C ASN A 284 -2.15 -5.70 -6.20
N ARG A 285 -2.94 -4.73 -5.71
CA ARG A 285 -2.52 -3.37 -5.33
C ARG A 285 -3.20 -2.97 -4.01
N VAL A 286 -2.84 -3.63 -2.93
CA VAL A 286 -3.47 -3.53 -1.60
C VAL A 286 -2.52 -3.00 -0.51
N SER A 287 -1.23 -2.90 -0.80
CA SER A 287 -0.17 -2.74 0.21
C SER A 287 1.04 -2.00 -0.38
N PRO A 288 0.92 -0.71 -0.73
CA PRO A 288 2.09 0.10 -1.09
C PRO A 288 3.03 0.24 0.11
N ALA A 289 4.34 0.35 -0.12
CA ALA A 289 5.29 0.52 0.99
C ALA A 289 5.17 1.90 1.65
N PHE A 290 4.90 2.94 0.85
CA PHE A 290 4.60 4.29 1.31
C PHE A 290 3.30 4.79 0.68
N LYS A 291 2.35 5.20 1.53
CA LYS A 291 1.26 6.10 1.13
C LYS A 291 1.52 7.48 1.75
N VAL A 292 1.73 8.48 0.92
CA VAL A 292 1.95 9.87 1.33
C VAL A 292 0.79 10.71 0.81
N SER A 293 -0.07 11.22 1.68
CA SER A 293 -1.24 12.01 1.28
C SER A 293 -1.30 13.35 2.02
N HIS A 294 -1.74 14.41 1.33
CA HIS A 294 -1.95 15.73 1.92
C HIS A 294 -0.76 16.23 2.76
N THR A 295 0.46 15.93 2.32
CA THR A 295 1.69 16.17 3.08
C THR A 295 2.56 17.20 2.37
N ASN A 296 3.07 18.17 3.12
CA ASN A 296 4.00 19.17 2.60
C ASN A 296 5.43 18.85 3.08
N GLY A 297 6.27 18.36 2.19
CA GLY A 297 7.63 17.94 2.51
C GLY A 297 7.70 16.51 3.02
N PHE A 298 8.04 15.58 2.11
CA PHE A 298 8.47 14.22 2.46
C PHE A 298 9.82 13.93 1.84
N ASN A 299 10.77 13.48 2.65
CA ASN A 299 12.08 13.08 2.19
C ASN A 299 12.36 11.61 2.55
N GLY A 300 12.43 10.77 1.53
CA GLY A 300 12.92 9.41 1.63
C GLY A 300 14.39 9.34 1.24
N THR A 301 15.29 9.09 2.19
CA THR A 301 16.75 9.02 1.94
C THR A 301 17.33 7.65 2.26
N ASN A 302 18.07 7.03 1.34
CA ASN A 302 18.70 5.72 1.56
C ASN A 302 17.67 4.66 2.00
N ILE A 303 16.70 4.43 1.13
CA ILE A 303 15.60 3.48 1.32
C ILE A 303 15.72 2.38 0.27
N ASN A 304 15.67 1.12 0.69
CA ASN A 304 15.56 -0.01 -0.21
C ASN A 304 14.20 -0.68 -0.02
N ILE A 305 13.45 -0.87 -1.09
CA ILE A 305 12.15 -1.56 -1.09
C ILE A 305 12.31 -2.82 -1.93
N HIS A 306 12.36 -3.95 -1.27
CA HIS A 306 12.47 -5.27 -1.88
C HIS A 306 11.15 -5.81 -2.40
N HIS A 307 10.05 -5.38 -1.80
CA HIS A 307 8.72 -5.77 -2.21
C HIS A 307 7.68 -4.72 -1.85
N ALA A 308 6.54 -4.75 -2.52
CA ALA A 308 5.29 -4.12 -2.09
C ALA A 308 4.13 -4.77 -2.84
N GLY A 309 3.01 -4.97 -2.16
CA GLY A 309 1.75 -5.45 -2.73
C GLY A 309 1.00 -4.36 -3.46
N GLY A 310 1.66 -3.68 -4.38
CA GLY A 310 1.18 -2.51 -5.08
C GLY A 310 2.37 -1.70 -5.54
N MET A 311 2.34 -0.40 -5.31
CA MET A 311 3.43 0.50 -5.67
C MET A 311 4.47 0.61 -4.56
N GLY A 312 5.72 0.94 -4.89
CA GLY A 312 6.73 1.24 -3.87
C GLY A 312 6.35 2.47 -3.05
N ILE A 313 6.00 3.56 -3.75
CA ILE A 313 5.42 4.77 -3.15
C ILE A 313 4.29 5.32 -4.01
N ILE A 314 3.19 5.67 -3.37
CA ILE A 314 2.10 6.47 -3.92
C ILE A 314 1.98 7.77 -3.13
N ALA A 315 2.12 8.89 -3.84
CA ALA A 315 1.97 10.21 -3.26
C ALA A 315 0.76 10.95 -3.87
N GLU A 316 -0.10 11.49 -3.02
CA GLU A 316 -1.38 12.08 -3.40
C GLU A 316 -1.54 13.48 -2.78
N ASN A 317 -1.92 14.48 -3.57
CA ASN A 317 -2.23 15.84 -3.09
C ASN A 317 -1.15 16.40 -2.13
N SER A 318 0.11 16.17 -2.45
CA SER A 318 1.26 16.45 -1.58
C SER A 318 2.28 17.33 -2.31
N SER A 319 3.13 18.03 -1.57
CA SER A 319 4.15 18.90 -2.13
C SER A 319 5.55 18.55 -1.63
N ASP A 320 6.57 18.93 -2.42
CA ASP A 320 7.98 18.91 -2.02
C ASP A 320 8.48 17.53 -1.58
N LEU A 321 8.32 16.56 -2.48
CA LEU A 321 8.75 15.17 -2.31
C LEU A 321 10.20 14.99 -2.81
N ILE A 322 11.07 14.47 -1.97
CA ILE A 322 12.46 14.13 -2.30
C ILE A 322 12.66 12.63 -2.09
N LEU A 323 13.09 11.94 -3.15
CA LEU A 323 13.49 10.54 -3.10
C LEU A 323 14.98 10.48 -3.47
N ASP A 324 15.84 10.33 -2.47
CA ASP A 324 17.30 10.31 -2.65
C ASP A 324 17.86 8.94 -2.24
N ASN A 325 18.55 8.27 -3.16
CA ASN A 325 18.95 6.87 -2.99
C ASN A 325 17.76 5.97 -2.55
N PHE A 326 16.66 6.06 -3.31
CA PHE A 326 15.41 5.35 -3.07
C PHE A 326 15.29 4.19 -4.09
N ASN A 327 15.75 3.02 -3.68
CA ASN A 327 15.92 1.86 -4.55
C ASN A 327 14.71 0.92 -4.42
N ILE A 328 14.16 0.50 -5.57
CA ILE A 328 13.10 -0.50 -5.63
C ILE A 328 13.61 -1.66 -6.48
N THR A 329 14.16 -2.66 -5.82
CA THR A 329 14.85 -3.79 -6.45
C THR A 329 14.54 -5.06 -5.68
N PRO A 330 14.31 -6.19 -6.35
CA PRO A 330 14.05 -7.43 -5.64
C PRO A 330 15.26 -7.81 -4.76
N PRO A 331 15.04 -8.58 -3.69
CA PRO A 331 16.13 -9.06 -2.85
C PRO A 331 17.08 -9.95 -3.66
N SER A 332 18.36 -9.98 -3.29
CA SER A 332 19.39 -10.75 -3.99
C SER A 332 19.27 -12.28 -3.84
N ASN A 333 18.18 -12.77 -3.26
CA ASN A 333 17.94 -14.19 -2.96
C ASN A 333 17.22 -14.96 -4.09
N GLY A 334 17.19 -14.40 -5.30
CA GLY A 334 16.61 -15.05 -6.48
C GLY A 334 15.18 -14.66 -6.81
N ARG A 335 14.53 -13.80 -6.00
CA ARG A 335 13.24 -13.19 -6.38
C ARG A 335 13.42 -12.32 -7.61
N MET A 336 12.49 -12.43 -8.55
CA MET A 336 12.57 -11.79 -9.86
C MET A 336 11.85 -10.44 -9.90
N VAL A 337 10.77 -10.29 -9.14
CA VAL A 337 9.94 -9.07 -9.12
C VAL A 337 10.03 -8.36 -7.77
N SER A 338 10.25 -7.03 -7.82
CA SER A 338 10.19 -6.15 -6.66
C SER A 338 8.73 -5.83 -6.31
N THR A 339 8.14 -4.79 -6.88
CA THR A 339 6.76 -4.36 -6.59
C THR A 339 5.77 -4.97 -7.58
N THR A 340 4.55 -5.29 -7.12
CA THR A 340 3.51 -5.82 -8.02
C THR A 340 2.89 -4.73 -8.92
N ALA A 341 3.21 -3.46 -8.71
CA ALA A 341 2.88 -2.36 -9.60
C ALA A 341 4.06 -1.38 -9.71
N ASP A 342 3.76 -0.13 -10.08
CA ASP A 342 4.70 0.94 -10.34
C ASP A 342 5.70 1.12 -9.19
N ALA A 343 6.96 1.43 -9.52
CA ALA A 343 7.96 1.74 -8.50
C ALA A 343 7.54 3.00 -7.70
N THR A 344 7.24 4.08 -8.41
CA THR A 344 6.80 5.35 -7.84
C THR A 344 5.60 5.88 -8.62
N HIS A 345 4.63 6.48 -7.94
CA HIS A 345 3.48 7.09 -8.58
C HIS A 345 3.04 8.36 -7.84
N PHE A 346 2.64 9.38 -8.60
CA PHE A 346 2.34 10.71 -8.06
C PHE A 346 1.03 11.23 -8.66
N VAL A 347 0.09 11.62 -7.79
CA VAL A 347 -1.25 12.10 -8.17
C VAL A 347 -1.50 13.46 -7.52
N GLY A 348 -1.70 14.50 -8.33
CA GLY A 348 -1.99 15.85 -7.80
C GLY A 348 -0.86 16.44 -6.96
N VAL A 349 0.40 16.10 -7.24
CA VAL A 349 1.56 16.62 -6.49
C VAL A 349 2.05 17.95 -7.03
N SER A 350 2.61 18.78 -6.16
CA SER A 350 3.13 20.10 -6.51
C SER A 350 4.50 20.38 -5.86
N ARG A 351 5.03 21.56 -6.12
CA ARG A 351 6.16 22.15 -5.40
C ARG A 351 5.64 23.44 -4.80
N GLU A 352 5.82 23.69 -3.50
CA GLU A 352 5.45 24.99 -2.96
C GLU A 352 6.32 26.07 -3.62
N SER A 353 5.67 27.07 -4.20
CA SER A 353 6.35 28.27 -4.66
C SER A 353 6.79 29.05 -3.43
N SER A 354 8.09 29.25 -3.27
CA SER A 354 8.62 30.22 -2.31
C SER A 354 8.17 31.62 -2.74
N THR A 355 7.03 32.07 -2.23
CA THR A 355 6.52 33.46 -2.35
C THR A 355 6.78 34.22 -1.07
#